data_AF-A0A1S9TP40-F1
#
_entry.id   AF-A0A1S9TP40-F1
#
_cell.length_a   1.000
_cell.length_b   1.000
_cell.length_c   1.000
_cell.angle_alpha   90.00
_cell.angle_beta   90.00
_cell.angle_gamma   90.00
#
_symmetry.space_group_name_H-M   'P 1'
#
loop_
_entity.id
_entity.type
_entity.pdbx_description
1 polymer ?
#
loop_
_entity_poly.entity_id
_entity_poly.type
_entity_poly.pdbx_seq_one_letter_code
_entity_poly.pdbx_strand_id
1 'polypeptide(L)'
;MKCKNVRIGRSRFYVFNKGESMMECLGCKLANEEEIIYKVYEDDYVTCFLNHAPFYTGHTLIVPKLHVVEVDELDDCVAQAIMDASKLISKAIKLLYKPDGVTICPALTGQ
;
A
#
# COMPACT_ATOMS: atom_id res chain seq x y z
N MET A 1 23.12 19.79 9.21
CA MET A 1 23.30 18.39 8.80
C MET A 1 23.62 17.53 10.02
N LYS A 2 22.64 16.81 10.56
CA LYS A 2 22.87 15.69 11.48
C LYS A 2 21.80 14.63 11.21
N CYS A 3 22.19 13.58 10.50
CA CYS A 3 21.44 12.34 10.44
C CYS A 3 21.25 11.83 11.86
N LYS A 4 20.00 11.73 12.31
CA LYS A 4 19.68 10.97 13.53
C LYS A 4 19.54 9.51 13.13
N ASN A 5 20.44 8.69 13.68
CA ASN A 5 20.40 7.24 13.61
C ASN A 5 19.06 6.72 14.12
N VAL A 6 18.19 6.33 13.20
CA VAL A 6 16.99 5.56 13.50
C VAL A 6 17.38 4.09 13.42
N ARG A 7 17.73 3.51 14.57
CA ARG A 7 17.85 2.06 14.73
C ARG A 7 16.43 1.50 14.79
N ILE A 8 15.93 0.92 13.72
CA ILE A 8 14.73 0.08 13.77
C ILE A 8 15.16 -1.34 13.46
N GLY A 9 15.17 -2.16 14.50
CA GLY A 9 15.53 -3.57 14.42
C GLY A 9 14.49 -4.40 13.67
N ARG A 10 15.01 -5.41 12.96
CA ARG A 10 14.36 -6.64 12.49
C ARG A 10 13.09 -6.47 11.65
N SER A 11 13.28 -6.52 10.32
CA SER A 11 12.36 -7.10 9.32
C SER A 11 10.87 -6.99 9.63
N ARG A 12 10.29 -5.81 9.43
CA ARG A 12 8.87 -5.56 9.61
C ARG A 12 8.17 -5.69 8.26
N PHE A 13 7.85 -6.92 7.87
CA PHE A 13 6.78 -7.15 6.90
C PHE A 13 5.48 -6.61 7.54
N TYR A 14 4.69 -5.82 6.80
CA TYR A 14 3.39 -5.36 7.28
C TYR A 14 2.48 -6.58 7.39
N VAL A 15 2.17 -7.00 8.61
CA VAL A 15 1.17 -8.04 8.87
C VAL A 15 -0.14 -7.33 9.15
N PHE A 16 -1.11 -7.47 8.25
CA PHE A 16 -2.49 -7.04 8.51
C PHE A 16 -3.19 -8.20 9.23
N ASN A 17 -3.60 -7.99 10.49
CA ASN A 17 -4.28 -9.03 11.27
C ASN A 17 -5.78 -9.01 10.97
N LYS A 18 -6.34 -10.20 10.76
CA LYS A 18 -7.78 -10.41 10.67
C LYS A 18 -8.40 -10.27 12.08
N GLY A 19 -9.30 -9.30 12.27
CA GLY A 19 -10.05 -9.11 13.52
C GLY A 19 -9.70 -7.86 14.34
N GLU A 20 -8.83 -6.98 13.84
CA GLU A 20 -8.55 -5.69 14.48
C GLU A 20 -9.62 -4.64 14.16
N SER A 21 -9.99 -3.83 15.13
CA SER A 21 -10.84 -2.66 14.90
C SER A 21 -10.12 -1.64 14.00
N MET A 22 -10.85 -0.75 13.31
CA MET A 22 -10.27 0.26 12.41
C MET A 22 -9.13 1.09 13.06
N MET A 23 -9.21 1.36 14.38
CA MET A 23 -8.19 2.11 15.13
C MET A 23 -6.93 1.30 15.45
N GLU A 24 -7.00 -0.02 15.39
CA GLU A 24 -5.88 -0.92 15.72
C GLU A 24 -5.20 -1.43 14.45
N CYS A 25 -5.93 -1.50 13.33
CA CYS A 25 -5.44 -1.98 12.05
C CYS A 25 -4.32 -1.10 11.47
N LEU A 26 -3.14 -1.71 11.28
CA LEU A 26 -1.99 -1.05 10.64
C LEU A 26 -2.30 -0.56 9.21
N GLY A 27 -3.13 -1.29 8.46
CA GLY A 27 -3.57 -0.89 7.11
C GLY A 27 -4.35 0.40 7.12
N CYS A 28 -5.30 0.52 8.05
CA CYS A 28 -6.07 1.75 8.23
C CYS A 28 -5.17 2.91 8.64
N LYS A 29 -4.21 2.70 9.54
CA LYS A 29 -3.26 3.74 9.95
C LYS A 29 -2.39 4.24 8.80
N LEU A 30 -1.92 3.32 7.96
CA LEU A 30 -1.14 3.68 6.77
C LEU A 30 -2.01 4.41 5.73
N ALA A 31 -3.22 3.91 5.47
CA ALA A 31 -4.12 4.50 4.49
C ALA A 31 -4.60 5.91 4.91
N ASN A 32 -4.74 6.16 6.21
CA ASN A 32 -5.16 7.44 6.78
C ASN A 32 -4.00 8.32 7.28
N GLU A 33 -2.76 8.01 6.90
CA GLU A 33 -1.56 8.82 7.22
C GLU A 33 -1.27 9.01 8.72
N GLU A 34 -1.74 8.08 9.55
CA GLU A 34 -1.41 8.03 10.98
C GLU A 34 0.02 7.48 11.21
N GLU A 35 0.61 6.86 10.19
CA GLU A 35 1.98 6.33 10.18
C GLU A 35 2.80 6.98 9.05
N ILE A 36 4.13 6.96 9.18
CA ILE A 36 5.02 7.57 8.18
C ILE A 36 5.02 6.71 6.91
N ILE A 37 4.50 7.27 5.82
CA ILE A 37 4.48 6.65 4.49
C ILE A 37 5.13 7.55 3.43
N TYR A 38 5.67 6.93 2.39
CA TYR A 38 6.09 7.63 1.17
C TYR A 38 4.95 7.59 0.15
N LYS A 39 3.96 8.47 0.37
CA LYS A 39 2.76 8.59 -0.47
C LYS A 39 3.11 9.05 -1.89
N VAL A 40 2.54 8.38 -2.89
CA VAL A 40 2.75 8.67 -4.31
C VAL A 40 1.46 9.03 -5.05
N TYR A 41 0.31 8.59 -4.54
CA TYR A 41 -1.01 8.92 -5.07
C TYR A 41 -2.06 8.76 -3.96
N GLU A 42 -3.13 9.55 -4.03
CA GLU A 42 -4.25 9.51 -3.11
C GLU A 42 -5.50 10.02 -3.83
N ASP A 43 -6.64 9.39 -3.54
CA ASP A 43 -7.97 9.92 -3.84
C ASP A 43 -8.91 9.72 -2.65
N ASP A 44 -10.21 9.88 -2.86
CA ASP A 44 -11.22 9.76 -1.81
C ASP A 44 -11.33 8.35 -1.20
N TYR A 45 -10.92 7.31 -1.94
CA TYR A 45 -11.11 5.91 -1.56
C TYR A 45 -9.81 5.18 -1.24
N VAL A 46 -8.69 5.52 -1.89
CA VAL A 46 -7.43 4.79 -1.76
C VAL A 46 -6.24 5.71 -1.50
N THR A 47 -5.26 5.16 -0.78
CA THR A 47 -3.95 5.77 -0.58
C THR A 47 -2.88 4.83 -1.12
N CYS A 48 -1.98 5.36 -1.94
CA CYS A 48 -0.91 4.60 -2.58
C CYS A 48 0.45 5.09 -2.12
N PHE A 49 1.31 4.17 -1.71
CA PHE A 49 2.62 4.51 -1.16
C PHE A 49 3.68 3.45 -1.47
N LEU A 50 4.95 3.87 -1.44
CA LEU A 50 6.07 2.97 -1.68
C LEU A 50 6.24 1.99 -0.51
N ASN A 51 6.50 0.73 -0.84
CA ASN A 51 6.82 -0.26 0.18
C ASN A 51 8.19 0.04 0.80
N HIS A 52 8.29 -0.06 2.14
CA HIS A 52 9.54 0.12 2.88
C HIS A 52 10.59 -0.97 2.59
N ALA A 53 10.14 -2.19 2.27
CA ALA A 53 11.00 -3.32 1.92
C ALA A 53 10.63 -3.87 0.52
N PRO A 54 10.98 -3.14 -0.57
CA PRO A 54 10.57 -3.52 -1.91
C PRO A 54 11.41 -4.69 -2.44
N PHE A 55 10.76 -5.70 -3.04
CA PHE A 55 11.46 -6.73 -3.82
C PHE A 55 12.03 -6.15 -5.12
N TYR A 56 11.34 -5.18 -5.72
CA TYR A 56 11.71 -4.51 -6.96
C TYR A 56 11.50 -3.00 -6.87
N THR A 57 12.29 -2.23 -7.60
CA THR A 57 12.15 -0.77 -7.65
C THR A 57 10.77 -0.38 -8.18
N GLY A 58 10.10 0.56 -7.50
CA GLY A 58 8.74 0.96 -7.83
C GLY A 58 7.63 0.10 -7.21
N HIS A 59 7.96 -0.89 -6.37
CA HIS A 59 6.96 -1.65 -5.62
C HIS A 59 6.11 -0.71 -4.74
N THR A 60 4.84 -0.60 -5.12
CA THR A 60 3.88 0.35 -4.55
C THR A 60 2.71 -0.45 -3.99
N LEU A 61 2.28 -0.09 -2.79
CA LEU A 61 1.08 -0.62 -2.15
C LEU A 61 -0.10 0.32 -2.44
N ILE A 62 -1.23 -0.25 -2.78
CA ILE A 62 -2.52 0.44 -2.95
C ILE A 62 -3.40 -0.06 -1.82
N VAL A 63 -3.80 0.83 -0.91
CA VAL A 63 -4.54 0.46 0.29
C VAL A 63 -5.83 1.27 0.34
N PRO A 64 -7.01 0.62 0.44
CA PRO A 64 -8.26 1.34 0.65
C PRO A 64 -8.28 2.03 2.01
N LYS A 65 -8.88 3.21 2.08
CA LYS A 65 -9.11 3.95 3.33
C LYS A 65 -10.18 3.28 4.18
N LEU A 66 -11.14 2.62 3.53
CA LEU A 66 -12.14 1.78 4.18
C LEU A 66 -11.49 0.49 4.69
N HIS A 67 -11.77 0.12 5.94
CA HIS A 67 -11.36 -1.18 6.48
C HIS A 67 -12.18 -2.31 5.85
N VAL A 68 -11.52 -3.11 5.02
CA VAL A 68 -12.06 -4.34 4.43
C VAL A 68 -11.02 -5.45 4.57
N VAL A 69 -11.46 -6.68 4.82
CA VAL A 69 -10.53 -7.80 5.08
C VAL A 69 -10.35 -8.62 3.81
N GLU A 70 -11.45 -8.92 3.12
CA GLU A 70 -11.45 -9.76 1.94
C GLU A 70 -11.86 -8.96 0.69
N VAL A 71 -11.37 -9.37 -0.48
CA VAL A 71 -11.60 -8.65 -1.74
C VAL A 71 -13.07 -8.69 -2.17
N ASP A 72 -13.81 -9.72 -1.80
CA ASP A 72 -15.23 -9.89 -2.09
C ASP A 72 -16.15 -9.05 -1.19
N GLU A 73 -15.60 -8.38 -0.18
CA GLU A 73 -16.30 -7.41 0.68
C GLU A 73 -16.21 -5.97 0.15
N LEU A 74 -15.39 -5.74 -0.88
CA LEU A 74 -15.23 -4.41 -1.48
C LEU A 74 -16.52 -3.97 -2.16
N ASP A 75 -16.92 -2.73 -1.92
CA ASP A 75 -17.92 -2.08 -2.75
C ASP A 75 -17.35 -1.78 -4.15
N ASP A 76 -18.24 -1.68 -5.15
CA ASP A 76 -17.86 -1.48 -6.55
C ASP A 76 -17.06 -0.17 -6.75
N CYS A 77 -17.33 0.87 -5.95
CA CYS A 77 -16.66 2.16 -6.05
C CYS A 77 -15.19 2.05 -5.61
N VAL A 78 -14.94 1.42 -4.46
CA VAL A 78 -13.59 1.20 -3.92
C VAL A 78 -12.82 0.22 -4.80
N ALA A 79 -13.46 -0.85 -5.27
CA ALA A 79 -12.84 -1.79 -6.21
C ALA A 79 -12.40 -1.09 -7.50
N GLN A 80 -13.26 -0.22 -8.06
CA GLN A 80 -12.94 0.58 -9.24
C GLN A 80 -11.78 1.56 -8.95
N ALA A 81 -11.79 2.24 -7.80
CA ALA A 81 -10.71 3.16 -7.40
C ALA A 81 -9.35 2.43 -7.29
N ILE A 82 -9.32 1.23 -6.69
CA ILE A 82 -8.10 0.39 -6.63
C ILE A 82 -7.60 0.07 -8.05
N MET A 83 -8.51 -0.28 -8.96
CA MET A 83 -8.14 -0.62 -10.34
C MET A 83 -7.70 0.58 -11.17
N ASP A 84 -8.27 1.76 -10.95
CA ASP A 84 -7.82 2.97 -11.62
C ASP A 84 -6.48 3.49 -11.09
N ALA A 85 -6.27 3.43 -9.77
CA ALA A 85 -4.97 3.73 -9.16
C ALA A 85 -3.88 2.78 -9.67
N SER A 86 -4.16 1.48 -9.77
CA SER A 86 -3.18 0.50 -10.28
C SER A 86 -2.82 0.72 -11.75
N LYS A 87 -3.79 1.10 -12.60
CA LYS A 87 -3.52 1.53 -13.99
C LYS A 87 -2.64 2.79 -14.04
N LEU A 88 -2.91 3.79 -13.20
CA LEU A 88 -2.13 5.03 -13.12
C LEU A 88 -0.68 4.73 -12.70
N ILE A 89 -0.50 3.99 -11.61
CA ILE A 89 0.80 3.62 -11.06
C ILE A 89 1.59 2.77 -12.05
N SER A 90 0.94 1.80 -12.71
CA SER A 90 1.58 0.97 -13.74
C SER A 90 2.15 1.81 -14.88
N LYS A 91 1.42 2.84 -15.34
CA LYS A 91 1.94 3.79 -16.36
C LYS A 91 3.15 4.56 -15.85
N ALA A 92 3.10 5.08 -14.61
CA ALA A 92 4.21 5.81 -14.01
C ALA A 92 5.47 4.93 -13.88
N ILE A 93 5.32 3.70 -13.38
CA ILE A 93 6.41 2.71 -13.29
C ILE A 93 7.00 2.42 -14.66
N LYS A 94 6.17 2.22 -15.68
CA LYS A 94 6.64 1.97 -17.06
C LYS A 94 7.45 3.11 -17.64
N LEU A 95 7.05 4.35 -17.38
CA LEU A 95 7.77 5.54 -17.86
C LEU A 95 9.13 5.71 -17.17
N LEU A 96 9.19 5.47 -15.85
CA LEU A 96 10.38 5.70 -15.04
C LEU A 96 11.41 4.57 -15.16
N TYR A 97 10.96 3.32 -15.16
CA TYR A 97 11.84 2.15 -15.01
C TYR A 97 11.92 1.27 -16.26
N LYS A 98 11.03 1.46 -17.24
CA LYS A 98 10.97 0.67 -18.49
C LYS A 98 11.06 -0.85 -18.27
N PRO A 99 10.27 -1.44 -17.35
CA PRO A 99 10.24 -2.89 -17.16
C PRO A 99 9.51 -3.59 -18.31
N ASP A 100 9.76 -4.88 -18.50
CA ASP A 100 9.05 -5.71 -19.48
C ASP A 100 7.56 -5.87 -19.13
N GLY A 101 7.21 -5.78 -17.85
CA GLY A 101 5.85 -5.92 -17.36
C GLY A 101 5.65 -5.35 -15.95
N VAL A 102 4.39 -5.24 -15.56
CA VAL A 102 3.98 -4.85 -14.20
C VAL A 102 2.91 -5.83 -13.75
N THR A 103 3.10 -6.44 -12.59
CA THR A 103 2.15 -7.37 -11.98
C THR A 103 1.40 -6.66 -10.86
N ILE A 104 0.09 -6.87 -10.80
CA ILE A 104 -0.76 -6.46 -9.69
C ILE A 104 -1.14 -7.74 -8.95
N CYS A 105 -0.91 -7.78 -7.63
CA CYS A 105 -1.16 -8.96 -6.81
C CYS A 105 -1.71 -8.51 -5.46
N PRO A 106 -2.74 -9.19 -4.91
CA PRO A 106 -3.16 -8.99 -3.53
C PRO A 106 -1.99 -9.25 -2.57
N ALA A 107 -1.88 -8.43 -1.52
CA ALA A 107 -0.95 -8.72 -0.43
C ALA A 107 -1.51 -9.90 0.38
N LEU A 108 -0.82 -11.03 0.37
CA LEU A 108 -1.20 -12.16 1.21
C LEU A 108 -0.94 -11.83 2.68
N THR A 109 -1.98 -11.90 3.50
CA THR A 109 -1.91 -11.64 4.94
C THR A 109 -2.12 -12.95 5.68
N GLY A 110 -1.10 -13.42 6.40
CA GLY A 110 -1.16 -14.64 7.18
C GLY A 110 -0.24 -15.76 6.66
N GLN A 111 0.95 -15.83 7.24
CA GLN A 111 1.70 -17.05 7.54
C GLN A 111 2.34 -16.89 8.91
#